data_AF-A0A9D8RUG8-F1
#
_entry.id   AF-A0A9D8RUG8-F1
#
_cell.length_a   1.000
_cell.length_b   1.000
_cell.length_c   1.000
_cell.angle_alpha   90.00
_cell.angle_beta   90.00
_cell.angle_gamma   90.00
#
_symmetry.space_group_name_H-M   'P 1'
#
loop_
_entity.id
_entity.type
_entity.pdbx_description
1 polymer ?
#
loop_
_entity_poly.entity_id
_entity_poly.type
_entity_poly.pdbx_seq_one_letter_code
_entity_poly.pdbx_strand_id
1 'polypeptide(L)'
;ILCELEVAYLSAFGKELFTSPGKICYGGGFYDYNSKYSSESDASVSENSELSPDTENTLIEYSKSLARLIGLRDLSRIDFFLTRDGNIYFNEINTIPGFTDSSLYPRLLSKHGIEPSELISLLLSEAMRRA
;
A
#
# COMPACT_ATOMS: atom_id res chain seq x y z
N ILE A 1 3.09 8.81 -16.37
CA ILE A 1 2.82 8.35 -14.99
C ILE A 1 3.15 9.54 -14.11
N LEU A 2 2.23 9.97 -13.25
CA LEU A 2 2.49 11.12 -12.37
C LEU A 2 2.85 10.64 -10.95
N CYS A 3 2.18 9.58 -10.51
CA CYS A 3 2.39 8.99 -9.20
C CYS A 3 2.09 7.49 -9.22
N GLU A 4 2.74 6.77 -8.32
CA GLU A 4 2.33 5.46 -7.84
C GLU A 4 1.39 5.64 -6.65
N LEU A 5 0.39 4.76 -6.56
CA LEU A 5 -0.58 4.70 -5.48
C LEU A 5 -0.44 3.36 -4.79
N GLU A 6 -0.32 3.37 -3.47
CA GLU A 6 -0.12 2.15 -2.68
C GLU A 6 -1.30 1.96 -1.70
N VAL A 7 -1.93 0.79 -1.74
CA VAL A 7 -2.98 0.39 -0.79
C VAL A 7 -2.42 -0.72 0.10
N ALA A 8 -2.47 -0.51 1.42
CA ALA A 8 -2.10 -1.54 2.38
C ALA A 8 -3.30 -2.47 2.64
N TYR A 9 -3.03 -3.78 2.55
CA TYR A 9 -3.94 -4.86 2.95
C TYR A 9 -3.42 -5.55 4.20
N LEU A 10 -4.32 -5.75 5.17
CA LEU A 10 -4.09 -6.53 6.38
C LEU A 10 -5.31 -7.41 6.63
N SER A 11 -5.08 -8.70 6.90
CA SER A 11 -6.13 -9.59 7.39
C SER A 11 -5.70 -10.27 8.68
N ALA A 12 -6.51 -10.17 9.73
CA ALA A 12 -6.28 -10.85 11.00
C ALA A 12 -7.61 -11.18 11.68
N PHE A 13 -7.69 -12.35 12.32
CA PHE A 13 -8.86 -12.84 13.04
C PHE A 13 -10.16 -12.78 12.21
N GLY A 14 -10.07 -13.10 10.92
CA GLY A 14 -11.21 -13.07 9.99
C GLY A 14 -11.71 -11.68 9.64
N LYS A 15 -10.99 -10.62 10.02
CA LYS A 15 -11.26 -9.24 9.62
C LYS A 15 -10.25 -8.82 8.58
N GLU A 16 -10.70 -8.05 7.60
CA GLU A 16 -9.87 -7.46 6.57
C GLU A 16 -9.89 -5.94 6.67
N LEU A 17 -8.73 -5.32 6.44
CA LEU A 17 -8.54 -3.90 6.32
C LEU A 17 -7.86 -3.60 4.98
N PHE A 18 -8.44 -2.65 4.25
CA PHE A 18 -7.84 -2.00 3.09
C PHE A 18 -7.76 -0.51 3.41
N THR A 19 -6.57 0.07 3.37
CA THR A 19 -6.37 1.48 3.73
C THR A 19 -6.83 2.42 2.62
N SER A 20 -7.05 3.70 2.95
CA SER A 20 -6.93 4.77 1.96
C SER A 20 -5.55 4.71 1.29
N PRO A 21 -5.44 5.02 -0.01
CA PRO A 21 -4.18 4.92 -0.73
C PRO A 21 -3.20 6.02 -0.30
N GLY A 22 -1.93 5.64 -0.17
CA GLY A 22 -0.81 6.57 -0.19
C GLY A 22 -0.43 6.91 -1.63
N LYS A 23 0.43 7.92 -1.80
CA LYS A 23 1.01 8.28 -3.09
C LYS A 23 2.52 8.45 -3.02
N ILE A 24 3.17 8.08 -4.11
CA ILE A 24 4.58 8.34 -4.38
C ILE A 24 4.66 9.05 -5.73
N CYS A 25 5.05 10.31 -5.76
CA CYS A 25 5.20 11.08 -7.00
C CYS A 25 6.66 11.47 -7.19
N TYR A 26 7.14 11.49 -8.44
CA TYR A 26 8.54 11.79 -8.76
C TYR A 26 8.65 12.62 -10.04
N GLY A 27 9.68 13.46 -10.13
CA GLY A 27 9.84 14.51 -11.15
C GLY A 27 9.99 14.04 -12.61
N GLY A 28 10.07 12.74 -12.84
CA GLY A 28 10.17 12.10 -14.16
C GLY A 28 10.83 10.73 -14.08
N GLY A 29 10.62 9.86 -15.07
CA GLY A 29 11.21 8.52 -15.10
C GLY A 29 10.36 7.43 -14.42
N PHE A 30 10.99 6.54 -13.65
CA PHE A 30 10.41 5.39 -12.93
C PHE A 30 10.84 5.45 -11.46
N TYR A 31 10.03 4.95 -10.53
CA TYR A 31 10.41 4.84 -9.12
C TYR A 31 11.39 3.67 -8.89
N ASP A 32 12.68 3.96 -9.04
CA ASP A 32 13.73 2.96 -8.95
C ASP A 32 14.32 2.82 -7.53
N TYR A 33 15.31 1.94 -7.40
CA TYR A 33 16.00 1.70 -6.12
C TYR A 33 16.61 2.97 -5.52
N ASN A 34 17.22 3.84 -6.34
CA ASN A 34 17.83 5.06 -5.84
C ASN A 34 16.75 6.02 -5.35
N SER A 35 15.61 6.12 -6.05
CA SER A 35 14.47 6.91 -5.58
C SER A 35 13.86 6.37 -4.27
N LYS A 36 13.95 5.05 -4.02
CA LYS A 36 13.44 4.38 -2.81
C LYS A 36 14.32 4.55 -1.57
N TYR A 37 15.64 4.61 -1.73
CA TYR A 37 16.58 4.50 -0.60
C TYR A 37 17.62 5.63 -0.50
N SER A 38 17.70 6.54 -1.48
CA SER A 38 18.59 7.70 -1.42
C SER A 38 17.96 8.84 -0.62
N SER A 39 18.77 9.49 0.22
CA SER A 39 18.41 10.75 0.89
C SER A 39 18.30 11.95 -0.07
N GLU A 40 18.78 11.81 -1.30
CA GLU A 40 18.73 12.83 -2.36
C GLU A 40 17.59 12.59 -3.37
N SER A 41 16.60 11.76 -3.02
CA SER A 41 15.47 11.44 -3.89
C SER A 41 14.49 12.61 -4.03
N ASP A 42 14.12 12.95 -5.27
CA ASP A 42 13.05 13.90 -5.59
C ASP A 42 11.63 13.29 -5.43
N ALA A 43 11.53 12.07 -4.90
CA ALA A 43 10.24 11.41 -4.70
C ALA A 43 9.50 12.00 -3.49
N SER A 44 8.28 12.49 -3.71
CA SER A 44 7.37 12.88 -2.63
C SER A 44 6.49 11.69 -2.23
N VAL A 45 6.60 11.29 -0.97
CA VAL A 45 5.89 10.14 -0.39
C VAL A 45 4.90 10.64 0.65
N SER A 46 3.61 10.32 0.47
CA SER A 46 2.53 10.78 1.36
C SER A 46 1.52 9.67 1.63
N GLU A 47 1.04 9.57 2.87
CA GLU A 47 -0.09 8.72 3.28
C GLU A 47 -1.44 9.31 2.86
N ASN A 48 -1.44 10.53 2.31
CA ASN A 48 -2.61 11.21 1.77
C ASN A 48 -2.46 11.34 0.26
N SER A 49 -3.23 10.54 -0.49
CA SER A 49 -3.23 10.59 -1.95
C SER A 49 -3.88 11.86 -2.51
N GLU A 50 -4.79 12.50 -1.76
CA GLU A 50 -5.57 13.69 -2.18
C GLU A 50 -6.42 13.41 -3.43
N LEU A 51 -6.81 12.15 -3.63
CA LEU A 51 -7.70 11.75 -4.72
C LEU A 51 -9.15 12.15 -4.42
N SER A 52 -9.97 12.20 -5.48
CA SER A 52 -11.42 12.30 -5.28
C SER A 52 -11.94 11.05 -4.57
N PRO A 53 -13.01 11.16 -3.77
CA PRO A 53 -13.63 10.01 -3.10
C PRO A 53 -13.97 8.87 -4.06
N ASP A 54 -14.42 9.18 -5.28
CA ASP A 54 -14.76 8.17 -6.30
C ASP A 54 -13.53 7.38 -6.78
N THR A 55 -12.41 8.07 -6.98
CA THR A 55 -11.15 7.44 -7.41
C THR A 55 -10.59 6.55 -6.30
N GLU A 56 -10.64 7.04 -5.06
CA GLU A 56 -10.22 6.30 -3.88
C GLU A 56 -11.06 5.04 -3.67
N ASN A 57 -12.39 5.15 -3.74
CA ASN A 57 -13.29 4.00 -3.66
C ASN A 57 -13.02 2.99 -4.77
N THR A 58 -12.73 3.45 -5.99
CA THR A 58 -12.38 2.57 -7.11
C THR A 58 -11.11 1.77 -6.83
N LEU A 59 -10.06 2.40 -6.29
CA LEU A 59 -8.81 1.72 -5.91
C LEU A 59 -9.03 0.68 -4.82
N ILE A 60 -9.85 0.99 -3.81
CA ILE A 60 -10.17 0.07 -2.73
C ILE A 60 -10.94 -1.14 -3.27
N GLU A 61 -11.91 -0.95 -4.16
CA GLU A 61 -12.66 -2.05 -4.77
C GLU A 61 -11.81 -2.91 -5.71
N TYR A 62 -10.88 -2.30 -6.45
CA TYR A 62 -9.88 -3.04 -7.22
C TYR A 62 -8.97 -3.86 -6.32
N SER A 63 -8.50 -3.27 -5.21
CA SER A 63 -7.66 -3.93 -4.21
C SER A 63 -8.36 -5.13 -3.57
N LYS A 64 -9.63 -4.99 -3.17
CA LYS A 64 -10.45 -6.10 -2.67
C LYS A 64 -10.63 -7.21 -3.69
N SER A 65 -10.86 -6.84 -4.95
CA SER A 65 -11.06 -7.81 -6.04
C SER A 65 -9.78 -8.59 -6.33
N LEU A 66 -8.63 -7.91 -6.39
CA LEU A 66 -7.31 -8.54 -6.54
C LEU A 66 -6.98 -9.44 -5.34
N ALA A 67 -7.22 -8.97 -4.12
CA ALA A 67 -6.97 -9.74 -2.90
C ALA A 67 -7.73 -11.07 -2.90
N ARG A 68 -9.03 -11.04 -3.23
CA ARG A 68 -9.85 -12.25 -3.36
C ARG A 68 -9.44 -13.15 -4.50
N LEU A 69 -9.11 -12.58 -5.66
CA LEU A 69 -8.74 -13.35 -6.86
C LEU A 69 -7.44 -14.14 -6.67
N ILE A 70 -6.46 -13.53 -6.01
CA ILE A 70 -5.13 -14.12 -5.78
C ILE A 70 -5.07 -14.91 -4.46
N GLY A 71 -6.05 -14.74 -3.58
CA GLY A 71 -6.06 -15.39 -2.26
C GLY A 71 -5.02 -14.78 -1.32
N LEU A 72 -4.89 -13.45 -1.33
CA LEU A 72 -4.02 -12.73 -0.40
C LEU A 72 -4.48 -12.99 1.04
N ARG A 73 -3.51 -12.94 1.95
CA ARG A 73 -3.73 -13.11 3.38
C ARG A 73 -2.63 -12.42 4.17
N ASP A 74 -2.88 -12.24 5.46
CA ASP A 74 -2.00 -11.65 6.46
C ASP A 74 -1.62 -10.20 6.15
N LEU A 75 -0.69 -10.02 5.22
CA LEU A 75 -0.17 -8.73 4.79
C LEU A 75 0.01 -8.74 3.28
N SER A 76 -0.30 -7.63 2.63
CA SER A 76 0.17 -7.33 1.29
C SER A 76 0.07 -5.84 1.03
N ARG A 77 0.81 -5.35 0.05
CA ARG A 77 0.62 -4.02 -0.50
C ARG A 77 0.29 -4.13 -1.98
N ILE A 78 -0.72 -3.40 -2.41
CA ILE A 78 -1.24 -3.45 -3.78
C ILE A 78 -0.95 -2.08 -4.40
N ASP A 79 -0.15 -2.10 -5.45
CA ASP A 79 0.41 -0.89 -6.05
C ASP A 79 -0.25 -0.64 -7.41
N PHE A 80 -0.53 0.64 -7.69
CA PHE A 80 -1.17 1.10 -8.91
C PHE A 80 -0.41 2.30 -9.49
N PHE A 81 -0.56 2.53 -10.78
CA PHE A 81 -0.16 3.78 -11.42
C PHE A 81 -1.38 4.67 -11.67
N LEU A 82 -1.23 5.97 -11.38
CA LEU A 82 -2.16 7.00 -11.83
C LEU A 82 -1.54 7.80 -12.98
N THR A 83 -2.25 7.81 -14.10
CA THR A 83 -1.87 8.61 -15.28
C THR A 83 -2.42 10.04 -15.19
N ARG A 84 -1.85 10.95 -15.99
CA ARG A 84 -2.29 12.36 -16.04
C ARG A 84 -3.74 12.50 -16.49
N ASP A 85 -4.21 11.58 -17.33
CA ASP A 85 -5.58 11.57 -17.84
C ASP A 85 -6.57 10.88 -16.87
N GLY A 86 -6.13 10.56 -15.65
CA GLY A 86 -6.97 9.98 -14.59
C GLY A 86 -7.15 8.47 -14.67
N ASN A 87 -6.52 7.77 -15.62
CA ASN A 87 -6.60 6.32 -15.71
C ASN A 87 -5.74 5.65 -14.64
N ILE A 88 -6.29 4.59 -14.05
CA ILE A 88 -5.66 3.75 -13.02
C ILE A 88 -5.22 2.43 -13.65
N TYR A 89 -3.98 2.03 -13.41
CA TYR A 89 -3.45 0.75 -13.85
C TYR A 89 -2.91 -0.02 -12.66
N PHE A 90 -3.23 -1.31 -12.58
CA PHE A 90 -2.56 -2.21 -11.66
C PHE A 90 -1.06 -2.30 -12.00
N ASN A 91 -0.20 -2.18 -10.99
CA ASN A 91 1.25 -2.35 -11.13
C ASN A 91 1.67 -3.74 -10.64
N GLU A 92 1.65 -3.94 -9.32
CA GLU A 92 2.10 -5.17 -8.69
C GLU A 92 1.42 -5.42 -7.33
N ILE A 93 1.61 -6.63 -6.81
CA ILE A 93 1.27 -6.98 -5.42
C ILE A 93 2.56 -7.38 -4.71
N ASN A 94 2.88 -6.66 -3.64
CA ASN A 94 3.96 -6.98 -2.73
C ASN A 94 3.41 -7.83 -1.58
N THR A 95 3.63 -9.14 -1.63
CA THR A 95 3.17 -10.09 -0.60
C THR A 95 3.94 -9.99 0.72
N ILE A 96 5.15 -9.42 0.67
CA ILE A 96 5.94 -9.03 1.84
C ILE A 96 6.38 -7.57 1.58
N PRO A 97 5.57 -6.58 1.97
CA PRO A 97 5.91 -5.18 1.76
C PRO A 97 7.06 -4.73 2.68
N GLY A 98 7.67 -3.59 2.36
CA GLY A 98 8.75 -3.01 3.17
C GLY A 98 8.28 -2.51 4.54
N PHE A 99 9.17 -2.59 5.53
CA PHE A 99 8.96 -2.17 6.93
C PHE A 99 10.01 -1.15 7.40
N THR A 100 10.69 -0.45 6.48
CA THR A 100 11.60 0.66 6.85
C THR A 100 10.80 1.87 7.31
N ASP A 101 11.43 2.83 8.00
CA ASP A 101 10.78 4.07 8.44
C ASP A 101 10.15 4.88 7.29
N SER A 102 10.72 4.76 6.08
CA SER A 102 10.20 5.38 4.86
C SER A 102 9.07 4.60 4.18
N SER A 103 8.84 3.33 4.55
CA SER A 103 7.88 2.45 3.88
C SER A 103 6.44 2.91 4.12
N LEU A 104 5.65 3.02 3.06
CA LEU A 104 4.24 3.42 3.16
C LEU A 104 3.38 2.36 3.84
N TYR A 105 3.68 1.07 3.73
CA TYR A 105 2.81 0.02 4.27
C TYR A 105 2.54 0.18 5.79
N PRO A 106 3.56 0.25 6.67
CA PRO A 106 3.32 0.51 8.10
C PRO A 106 2.69 1.88 8.35
N ARG A 107 3.12 2.93 7.63
CA ARG A 107 2.60 4.31 7.80
C ARG A 107 1.10 4.41 7.47
N LEU A 108 0.67 3.73 6.41
CA LEU A 108 -0.74 3.64 6.02
C LEU A 108 -1.56 2.93 7.09
N LEU A 109 -1.04 1.85 7.67
CA LEU A 109 -1.73 1.14 8.75
C LEU A 109 -1.81 1.97 10.04
N SER A 110 -0.72 2.66 10.43
CA SER A 110 -0.72 3.60 11.58
C SER A 110 -1.76 4.70 11.40
N LYS A 111 -1.88 5.28 10.19
CA LYS A 111 -2.93 6.26 9.89
C LYS A 111 -4.35 5.71 10.09
N HIS A 112 -4.53 4.40 9.97
CA HIS A 112 -5.80 3.70 10.21
C HIS A 112 -5.87 3.07 11.62
N GLY A 113 -4.99 3.50 12.53
CA GLY A 113 -5.03 3.15 13.95
C GLY A 113 -4.32 1.85 14.32
N ILE A 114 -3.50 1.28 13.43
CA ILE A 114 -2.72 0.06 13.71
C ILE A 114 -1.24 0.42 13.76
N GLU A 115 -0.72 0.55 14.98
CA GLU A 115 0.69 0.88 15.18
C GLU A 115 1.61 -0.28 14.79
N PRO A 116 2.89 -0.04 14.44
CA PRO A 116 3.78 -1.09 13.95
C PRO A 116 3.98 -2.25 14.92
N SER A 117 4.01 -1.98 16.24
CA SER A 117 4.13 -3.03 17.26
C SER A 117 2.88 -3.92 17.34
N GLU A 118 1.70 -3.32 17.18
CA GLU A 118 0.42 -4.05 17.10
C GLU A 118 0.37 -4.88 15.82
N LEU A 119 0.75 -4.30 14.67
CA LEU A 119 0.82 -5.00 13.40
C LEU A 119 1.67 -6.27 13.48
N ILE A 120 2.89 -6.18 14.02
CA ILE A 120 3.76 -7.35 14.20
C ILE A 120 3.11 -8.38 15.11
N SER A 121 2.44 -7.95 16.18
CA SER A 121 1.75 -8.85 17.12
C SER A 121 0.57 -9.58 16.45
N LEU A 122 -0.21 -8.89 15.61
CA LEU A 122 -1.29 -9.47 14.81
C LEU A 122 -0.77 -10.51 13.84
N LEU A 123 0.30 -10.19 13.09
CA LEU A 123 0.91 -11.09 12.10
C LEU A 123 1.49 -12.35 12.76
N LEU A 124 2.15 -12.21 13.91
CA LEU A 124 2.65 -13.36 14.69
C LEU A 124 1.50 -14.24 15.18
N SER A 125 0.42 -13.64 15.68
CA SER A 125 -0.76 -14.37 16.16
C SER A 125 -1.43 -15.18 15.04
N GLU A 126 -1.59 -14.59 13.85
CA GLU A 126 -2.13 -15.27 12.68
C GLU A 126 -1.21 -16.39 12.18
N ALA A 127 0.11 -16.17 12.19
CA ALA A 127 1.08 -17.21 11.85
C ALA A 127 0.98 -18.40 12.82
N MET A 128 0.90 -18.14 14.13
CA MET A 128 0.76 -19.18 15.15
C MET A 128 -0.57 -19.94 15.05
N ARG A 129 -1.68 -19.28 14.70
CA ARG A 129 -2.99 -19.94 14.53
C ARG A 129 -3.02 -20.99 13.42
N ARG A 130 -2.09 -20.92 12.47
CA ARG A 130 -2.00 -21.85 11.33
C ARG A 130 -0.97 -22.96 11.50
N ALA A 131 -0.04 -22.80 12.46
CA ALA A 131 0.97 -23.79 12.77
C ALA A 131 0.34 -24.99 13.48
#